data_AF-A0A1S8XPH9-F1
#
_entry.id   AF-A0A1S8XPH9-F1
#
_cell.length_a   1.000
_cell.length_b   1.000
_cell.length_c   1.000
_cell.angle_alpha   90.00
_cell.angle_beta   90.00
_cell.angle_gamma   90.00
#
_symmetry.space_group_name_H-M   'P 1'
#
loop_
_entity.id
_entity.type
_entity.pdbx_description
1 polymer ?
#
loop_
_entity_poly.entity_id
_entity_poly.type
_entity_poly.pdbx_seq_one_letter_code
_entity_poly.pdbx_strand_id
1 'polypeptide(L)'
;MHLTASRRTLLAAAVAATTLAAGALGAVAASAAAAGCRVDYKISSQWGGGFGADVTVTNLGDPINGWALTWSYTAGQQVTQAWNATVTQSGTQVTARDAGYNAALGTNGTANFGFNASWNDSSNPVPASFALNGTTCTGGTTPTT
;
A
#
# COMPACT_ATOMS: atom_id res chain seq x y z
N MET A 1 -29.02 21.19 82.49
CA MET A 1 -29.47 22.48 81.93
C MET A 1 -29.44 22.34 80.41
N HIS A 2 -30.54 21.93 79.78
CA HIS A 2 -31.52 22.77 79.05
C HIS A 2 -30.82 23.59 77.93
N LEU A 3 -31.13 23.48 76.64
CA LEU A 3 -32.45 23.66 76.01
C LEU A 3 -32.63 22.89 74.68
N THR A 4 -33.88 22.52 74.44
CA THR A 4 -34.53 21.97 73.24
C THR A 4 -34.87 23.06 72.19
N ALA A 5 -35.03 22.66 70.92
CA ALA A 5 -36.01 23.12 69.88
C ALA A 5 -35.34 23.20 68.48
N SER A 6 -35.68 22.45 67.42
CA SER A 6 -36.94 22.12 66.70
C SER A 6 -37.20 22.98 65.44
N ARG A 7 -37.04 22.30 64.28
CA ARG A 7 -37.77 22.34 62.99
C ARG A 7 -37.84 23.62 62.14
N ARG A 8 -37.55 23.45 60.84
CA ARG A 8 -38.50 23.66 59.71
C ARG A 8 -37.87 23.24 58.36
N THR A 9 -38.50 22.30 57.67
CA THR A 9 -38.26 21.90 56.28
C THR A 9 -38.99 22.84 55.33
N LEU A 10 -38.35 23.27 54.22
CA LEU A 10 -38.97 23.73 52.98
C LEU A 10 -38.05 23.40 51.78
N LEU A 11 -38.67 23.22 50.62
CA LEU A 11 -38.21 22.50 49.42
C LEU A 11 -37.42 23.33 48.38
N ALA A 12 -36.56 22.63 47.64
CA ALA A 12 -36.21 22.69 46.21
C ALA A 12 -35.82 24.02 45.50
N ALA A 13 -34.67 24.00 44.83
CA ALA A 13 -34.55 24.25 43.37
C ALA A 13 -33.16 23.85 42.86
N ALA A 14 -33.13 23.16 41.71
CA ALA A 14 -31.96 22.63 41.04
C ALA A 14 -31.37 23.63 40.03
N VAL A 15 -30.05 23.64 39.87
CA VAL A 15 -29.38 23.97 38.60
C VAL A 15 -28.17 23.03 38.47
N ALA A 16 -28.34 21.91 37.76
CA ALA A 16 -27.24 21.06 37.35
C ALA A 16 -26.60 21.68 36.10
N ALA A 17 -25.32 22.06 36.22
CA ALA A 17 -24.56 22.63 35.12
C ALA A 17 -24.23 21.56 34.07
N THR A 18 -24.51 21.90 32.80
CA THR A 18 -24.28 21.12 31.59
C THR A 18 -22.80 20.95 31.27
N THR A 19 -22.33 19.71 31.05
CA THR A 19 -21.03 19.44 30.41
C THR A 19 -21.17 18.47 29.23
N LEU A 20 -21.01 19.05 28.04
CA LEU A 20 -20.54 18.56 26.72
C LEU A 20 -20.71 17.07 26.35
N ALA A 21 -21.36 16.87 25.21
CA ALA A 21 -21.38 15.64 24.43
C ALA A 21 -20.08 15.43 23.61
N ALA A 22 -19.95 14.18 23.15
CA ALA A 22 -19.19 13.69 21.99
C ALA A 22 -17.71 13.34 22.18
N GLY A 23 -17.46 12.03 22.12
CA GLY A 23 -16.14 11.45 21.96
C GLY A 23 -16.24 9.93 21.89
N ALA A 24 -17.03 9.41 20.95
CA ALA A 24 -16.90 8.01 20.56
C ALA A 24 -15.49 7.86 19.98
N LEU A 25 -14.55 7.39 20.80
CA LEU A 25 -13.27 6.89 20.34
C LEU A 25 -13.60 5.63 19.53
N GLY A 26 -13.88 5.85 18.24
CA GLY A 26 -13.75 4.83 17.24
C GLY A 26 -12.31 4.34 17.36
N ALA A 27 -12.13 3.21 18.03
CA ALA A 27 -11.04 2.33 17.71
C ALA A 27 -11.23 2.00 16.23
N VAL A 28 -10.64 2.82 15.36
CA VAL A 28 -10.16 2.32 14.09
C VAL A 28 -9.28 1.16 14.51
N ALA A 29 -9.82 -0.05 14.40
CA ALA A 29 -8.98 -1.21 14.30
C ALA A 29 -7.96 -0.79 13.24
N ALA A 30 -6.70 -0.67 13.64
CA ALA A 30 -5.64 -0.90 12.69
C ALA A 30 -5.97 -2.30 12.17
N SER A 31 -6.75 -2.36 11.08
CA SER A 31 -6.77 -3.50 10.20
C SER A 31 -5.29 -3.71 9.99
N ALA A 32 -4.72 -4.72 10.64
CA ALA A 32 -3.35 -5.11 10.42
C ALA A 32 -3.26 -5.16 8.90
N ALA A 33 -2.61 -4.16 8.31
CA ALA A 33 -2.69 -3.92 6.89
C ALA A 33 -2.16 -5.21 6.29
N ALA A 34 -3.06 -6.04 5.74
CA ALA A 34 -2.69 -7.32 5.19
C ALA A 34 -1.52 -6.99 4.27
N ALA A 35 -0.36 -7.61 4.51
CA ALA A 35 0.81 -7.31 3.72
C ALA A 35 0.40 -7.56 2.27
N GLY A 36 0.19 -6.50 1.49
CA GLY A 36 -0.51 -6.64 0.21
C GLY A 36 0.32 -7.49 -0.74
N CYS A 37 1.64 -7.33 -0.65
CA CYS A 37 2.64 -7.98 -1.48
C CYS A 37 4.05 -7.68 -0.99
N ARG A 38 4.99 -8.49 -1.46
CA ARG A 38 6.41 -8.16 -1.57
C ARG A 38 6.78 -8.02 -3.04
N VAL A 39 7.64 -7.05 -3.35
CA VAL A 39 8.19 -6.87 -4.71
C VAL A 39 9.70 -6.85 -4.65
N ASP A 40 10.31 -7.74 -5.40
CA ASP A 40 11.73 -7.71 -5.73
C ASP A 40 11.87 -7.10 -7.12
N TYR A 41 12.58 -5.98 -7.23
CA TYR A 41 12.86 -5.31 -8.50
C TYR A 41 14.36 -5.22 -8.65
N LYS A 42 14.87 -5.79 -9.74
CA LYS A 42 16.30 -5.80 -10.05
C LYS A 42 16.55 -5.23 -11.43
N ILE A 43 17.46 -4.28 -11.55
CA ILE A 43 18.03 -3.93 -12.86
C ILE A 43 19.04 -5.04 -13.19
N SER A 44 18.69 -5.90 -14.14
CA SER A 44 19.52 -7.07 -14.49
C SER A 44 20.63 -6.74 -15.46
N SER A 45 20.45 -5.68 -16.26
CA SER A 45 21.46 -5.12 -17.15
C SER A 45 21.14 -3.66 -17.45
N GLN A 46 22.16 -2.85 -17.69
CA GLN A 46 22.02 -1.46 -18.08
C GLN A 46 23.08 -1.11 -19.13
N TRP A 47 22.67 -0.34 -20.14
CA TRP A 47 23.51 0.12 -21.25
C TRP A 47 23.14 1.56 -21.63
N GLY A 48 23.84 2.12 -22.61
CA GLY A 48 23.55 3.46 -23.12
C GLY A 48 22.11 3.59 -23.62
N GLY A 49 21.32 4.42 -22.95
CA GLY A 49 19.92 4.70 -23.27
C GLY A 49 18.92 3.60 -22.91
N GLY A 50 19.34 2.46 -22.35
CA GLY A 50 18.44 1.37 -22.00
C GLY A 50 18.84 0.52 -20.80
N PHE A 51 17.88 -0.21 -20.25
CA PHE A 51 18.09 -1.19 -19.19
C PHE A 51 17.08 -2.33 -19.28
N GLY A 52 17.47 -3.49 -18.75
CA GLY A 52 16.60 -4.62 -18.49
C GLY A 52 16.32 -4.74 -17.00
N ALA A 53 15.09 -5.08 -16.65
CA ALA A 53 14.69 -5.32 -15.26
C ALA A 53 13.93 -6.64 -15.12
N ASP A 54 14.23 -7.34 -14.03
CA ASP A 54 13.51 -8.51 -13.57
C ASP A 54 12.70 -8.14 -12.33
N VAL A 55 11.43 -8.56 -12.31
CA VAL A 55 10.49 -8.26 -11.23
C VAL A 55 9.85 -9.53 -10.72
N THR A 56 9.88 -9.72 -9.41
CA THR A 56 9.19 -10.79 -8.71
C THR A 56 8.15 -10.18 -7.78
N VAL A 57 6.88 -10.54 -7.98
CA VAL A 57 5.81 -10.22 -7.03
C VAL A 57 5.49 -11.45 -6.20
N THR A 58 5.45 -11.30 -4.88
CA THR A 58 4.97 -12.30 -3.94
C THR A 58 3.67 -11.80 -3.33
N ASN A 59 2.60 -12.58 -3.46
CA ASN A 59 1.34 -12.29 -2.78
C ASN A 59 1.47 -12.67 -1.30
N LEU A 60 1.30 -11.72 -0.38
CA LEU A 60 1.35 -11.98 1.07
C LEU A 60 -0.04 -11.94 1.72
N GLY A 61 -1.09 -11.69 0.93
CA GLY A 61 -2.49 -11.69 1.35
C GLY A 61 -3.26 -12.93 0.91
N ASP A 62 -4.57 -12.77 0.78
CA ASP A 62 -5.47 -13.83 0.31
C ASP A 62 -5.15 -14.25 -1.13
N PRO A 63 -5.42 -15.50 -1.53
CA PRO A 63 -5.23 -15.96 -2.91
C PRO A 63 -5.97 -15.07 -3.92
N ILE A 64 -5.28 -14.70 -4.99
CA ILE A 64 -5.84 -13.93 -6.11
C ILE A 64 -5.74 -14.72 -7.42
N ASN A 65 -6.65 -14.43 -8.35
CA ASN A 65 -6.59 -14.93 -9.72
C ASN A 65 -6.79 -13.75 -10.68
N GLY A 66 -5.70 -13.30 -11.27
CA GLY A 66 -5.58 -12.04 -11.97
C GLY A 66 -4.85 -11.02 -11.09
N TRP A 67 -3.69 -10.56 -11.56
CA TRP A 67 -2.89 -9.59 -10.83
C TRP A 67 -2.50 -8.40 -11.70
N ALA A 68 -2.47 -7.24 -11.07
CA ALA A 68 -2.00 -5.98 -11.64
C ALA A 68 -1.04 -5.33 -10.65
N LEU A 69 0.24 -5.25 -11.02
CA LEU A 69 1.26 -4.54 -10.27
C LEU A 69 1.43 -3.14 -10.85
N THR A 70 1.43 -2.13 -9.98
CA THR A 70 1.59 -0.72 -10.39
C THR A 70 2.74 -0.07 -9.66
N TRP A 71 3.45 0.81 -10.35
CA TRP A 71 4.50 1.68 -9.79
C TRP A 71 4.65 2.94 -10.64
N SER A 72 5.41 3.90 -10.13
CA SER A 72 5.72 5.15 -10.84
C SER A 72 7.23 5.32 -11.01
N TYR A 73 7.65 5.71 -12.21
CA TYR A 73 9.00 6.17 -12.46
C TYR A 73 9.18 7.64 -12.06
N THR A 74 10.40 8.01 -11.66
CA THR A 74 10.71 9.37 -11.18
C THR A 74 11.74 10.09 -12.03
N ALA A 75 12.40 9.41 -12.97
CA ALA A 75 13.47 9.99 -13.80
C ALA A 75 13.21 9.84 -15.31
N GLY A 76 11.95 9.65 -15.71
CA GLY A 76 11.53 9.62 -17.11
C GLY A 76 11.75 8.29 -17.82
N GLN A 77 12.01 7.19 -17.09
CA GLN A 77 12.13 5.86 -17.69
C GLN A 77 10.85 5.46 -18.44
N GLN A 78 11.00 4.76 -19.57
CA GLN A 78 9.88 4.27 -20.38
C GLN A 78 10.02 2.80 -20.74
N VAL A 79 9.04 1.97 -20.42
CA VAL A 79 9.02 0.55 -20.82
C VAL A 79 8.87 0.42 -22.33
N THR A 80 9.73 -0.38 -22.96
CA THR A 80 9.74 -0.58 -24.42
C THR A 80 9.31 -1.99 -24.84
N GLN A 81 9.60 -3.00 -24.03
CA GLN A 81 9.21 -4.39 -24.28
C GLN A 81 9.08 -5.14 -22.96
N ALA A 82 8.12 -6.05 -22.84
CA ALA A 82 7.96 -6.91 -21.67
C ALA A 82 7.71 -8.36 -22.05
N TRP A 83 7.97 -9.27 -21.12
CA TRP A 83 7.68 -10.70 -21.22
C TRP A 83 7.09 -11.21 -19.90
N ASN A 84 6.29 -12.28 -19.98
CA ASN A 84 5.57 -12.87 -18.84
C ASN A 84 4.62 -11.91 -18.08
N ALA A 85 4.38 -10.73 -18.65
CA ALA A 85 3.38 -9.75 -18.23
C ALA A 85 2.98 -8.87 -19.42
N THR A 86 1.75 -8.36 -19.41
CA THR A 86 1.35 -7.26 -20.28
C THR A 86 1.62 -5.94 -19.56
N VAL A 87 2.56 -5.14 -20.05
CA VAL A 87 2.95 -3.87 -19.41
C VAL A 87 2.47 -2.68 -20.23
N THR A 88 1.80 -1.75 -19.57
CA THR A 88 1.40 -0.46 -20.15
C THR A 88 1.93 0.68 -19.30
N GLN A 89 2.17 1.83 -19.93
CA GLN A 89 2.67 3.02 -19.27
C GLN A 89 1.94 4.27 -19.78
N SER A 90 1.56 5.15 -18.84
CA SER A 90 1.01 6.48 -19.12
C SER A 90 1.77 7.51 -18.30
N GLY A 91 2.53 8.37 -18.98
CA GLY A 91 3.47 9.27 -18.33
C GLY A 91 4.47 8.50 -17.47
N THR A 92 4.43 8.71 -16.15
CA THR A 92 5.29 8.02 -15.19
C THR A 92 4.66 6.75 -14.61
N GLN A 93 3.35 6.55 -14.75
CA GLN A 93 2.63 5.43 -14.14
C GLN A 93 2.74 4.19 -15.03
N VAL A 94 3.24 3.10 -14.46
CA VAL A 94 3.34 1.79 -15.11
C VAL A 94 2.35 0.81 -14.48
N THR A 95 1.74 -0.02 -15.30
CA THR A 95 0.90 -1.15 -14.89
C THR A 95 1.37 -2.41 -15.59
N ALA A 96 1.81 -3.41 -14.84
CA ALA A 96 2.07 -4.77 -15.32
C ALA A 96 0.89 -5.66 -14.93
N ARG A 97 0.30 -6.37 -15.91
CA ARG A 97 -0.76 -7.36 -15.70
C ARG A 97 -0.24 -8.75 -16.02
N ASP A 98 -0.87 -9.75 -15.42
CA ASP A 98 -0.59 -11.16 -15.73
C ASP A 98 -0.68 -11.47 -17.23
N ALA A 99 -0.01 -12.54 -17.64
CA ALA A 99 -0.02 -13.09 -18.99
C ALA A 99 -1.07 -14.20 -19.17
N GLY A 100 -2.09 -14.24 -18.31
CA GLY A 100 -3.12 -15.27 -18.25
C GLY A 100 -2.64 -16.57 -17.60
N TYR A 101 -1.56 -17.16 -18.09
CA TYR A 101 -1.05 -18.44 -17.58
C TYR A 101 -0.47 -18.35 -16.15
N ASN A 102 -0.07 -17.16 -15.72
CA ASN A 102 0.51 -16.87 -14.40
C ASN A 102 -0.42 -15.99 -13.54
N ALA A 103 -1.72 -15.98 -13.84
CA ALA A 103 -2.70 -15.14 -13.14
C ALA A 103 -2.95 -15.57 -11.68
N ALA A 104 -2.86 -16.86 -11.39
CA ALA A 104 -3.16 -17.40 -10.07
C ALA A 104 -1.96 -17.25 -9.11
N LEU A 105 -2.16 -16.50 -8.03
CA LEU A 105 -1.20 -16.34 -6.95
C LEU A 105 -1.88 -16.67 -5.62
N GLY A 106 -1.59 -17.86 -5.07
CA GLY A 106 -1.94 -18.20 -3.70
C GLY A 106 -1.22 -17.30 -2.67
N THR A 107 -1.54 -17.47 -1.39
CA THR A 107 -0.75 -16.84 -0.32
C THR A 107 0.68 -17.37 -0.37
N ASN A 108 1.67 -16.47 -0.32
CA ASN A 108 3.08 -16.68 -0.61
C ASN A 108 3.39 -17.14 -2.06
N GLY A 109 2.40 -17.15 -2.95
CA GLY A 109 2.60 -17.42 -4.37
C GLY A 109 3.34 -16.29 -5.06
N THR A 110 4.11 -16.65 -6.10
CA THR A 110 4.95 -15.70 -6.84
C THR A 110 4.65 -15.67 -8.34
N ALA A 111 4.72 -14.48 -8.94
CA ALA A 111 4.86 -14.31 -10.37
C ALA A 111 6.15 -13.58 -10.68
N ASN A 112 6.82 -13.99 -11.76
CA ASN A 112 8.05 -13.39 -12.25
C ASN A 112 7.80 -12.86 -13.66
N PHE A 113 8.24 -11.64 -13.91
CA PHE A 113 8.22 -11.04 -15.23
C PHE A 113 9.45 -10.15 -15.42
N GLY A 114 9.70 -9.74 -16.66
CA GLY A 114 10.78 -8.81 -16.95
C GLY A 114 10.42 -7.90 -18.10
N PHE A 115 11.22 -6.85 -18.26
CA PHE A 115 11.05 -5.88 -19.32
C PHE A 115 12.35 -5.17 -19.65
N ASN A 116 12.39 -4.62 -20.87
CA ASN A 116 13.36 -3.61 -21.26
C ASN A 116 12.70 -2.22 -21.21
N ALA A 117 13.48 -1.22 -20.85
CA ALA A 117 13.05 0.17 -20.78
C ALA A 117 14.17 1.11 -21.21
N SER A 118 13.80 2.31 -21.66
CA SER A 118 14.74 3.41 -21.89
C SER A 118 14.93 4.25 -20.63
N TRP A 119 16.08 4.92 -20.54
CA TRP A 119 16.40 5.92 -19.54
C TRP A 119 17.24 7.03 -20.17
N ASN A 120 17.54 8.09 -19.42
CA ASN A 120 18.14 9.33 -19.93
C ASN A 120 19.67 9.39 -19.83
N ASP A 121 20.35 8.26 -19.56
CA ASP A 121 21.80 8.18 -19.30
C ASP A 121 22.32 9.03 -18.11
N SER A 122 21.43 9.63 -17.32
CA SER A 122 21.79 10.50 -16.19
C SER A 122 21.35 9.93 -14.85
N SER A 123 20.11 9.45 -14.74
CA SER A 123 19.58 8.90 -13.49
C SER A 123 18.59 7.76 -13.76
N ASN A 124 18.82 6.61 -13.13
CA ASN A 124 17.93 5.45 -13.22
C ASN A 124 17.56 4.90 -11.82
N PRO A 125 16.79 5.64 -11.00
CA PRO A 125 16.36 5.16 -9.70
C PRO A 125 15.37 4.01 -9.84
N VAL A 126 15.55 2.98 -8.99
CA VAL A 126 14.59 1.88 -8.85
C VAL A 126 13.34 2.39 -8.11
N PRO A 127 12.12 2.04 -8.56
CA PRO A 127 10.89 2.42 -7.85
C PRO A 127 10.86 1.85 -6.43
N ALA A 128 10.46 2.69 -5.46
CA ALA A 128 10.42 2.29 -4.04
C ALA A 128 9.03 1.82 -3.59
N SER A 129 7.97 2.18 -4.32
CA SER A 129 6.58 1.93 -3.94
C SER A 129 5.84 1.23 -5.07
N PHE A 130 5.13 0.17 -4.68
CA PHE A 130 4.34 -0.65 -5.58
C PHE A 130 2.96 -0.90 -4.96
N ALA A 131 1.98 -1.17 -5.81
CA ALA A 131 0.69 -1.68 -5.36
C ALA A 131 0.23 -2.86 -6.22
N LEU A 132 -0.22 -3.93 -5.57
CA LEU A 132 -0.82 -5.11 -6.19
C LEU A 132 -2.34 -5.01 -6.07
N ASN A 133 -3.03 -5.00 -7.21
CA ASN A 133 -4.49 -4.86 -7.28
C ASN A 133 -5.01 -3.64 -6.48
N GLY A 134 -4.23 -2.55 -6.47
CA GLY A 134 -4.55 -1.32 -5.73
C GLY A 134 -4.15 -1.31 -4.25
N THR A 135 -3.67 -2.44 -3.70
CA THR A 135 -3.16 -2.51 -2.32
C THR A 135 -1.66 -2.27 -2.30
N THR A 136 -1.20 -1.29 -1.54
CA THR A 136 0.24 -0.99 -1.40
C THR A 136 1.02 -2.20 -0.86
N CYS A 137 2.15 -2.52 -1.49
CA CYS A 137 3.06 -3.54 -1.02
C CYS A 137 3.81 -3.03 0.22
N THR A 138 3.60 -3.67 1.37
CA THR A 138 4.28 -3.34 2.65
C THR A 138 5.28 -4.40 3.09
N GLY A 139 5.28 -5.58 2.44
CA GLY A 139 6.29 -6.61 2.66
C GLY A 139 7.57 -6.25 1.92
N GLY A 140 8.36 -5.31 2.45
CA GLY A 140 9.70 -4.94 1.96
C GLY A 140 9.93 -4.99 0.44
N THR A 141 9.88 -3.84 -0.22
CA THR A 141 10.46 -3.72 -1.56
C THR A 141 11.97 -3.85 -1.41
N THR A 142 12.61 -4.79 -2.10
CA THR A 142 14.08 -4.91 -2.09
C THR A 142 14.59 -4.53 -3.47
N PRO A 143 14.88 -3.23 -3.70
CA PRO A 143 15.67 -2.81 -4.83
C PRO A 143 17.04 -3.50 -4.78
N THR A 144 17.41 -4.20 -5.85
CA THR A 144 18.79 -4.61 -6.05
C THR A 144 19.32 -3.90 -7.30
N THR A 145 20.36 -3.07 -7.09
CA THR A 145 21.08 -2.34 -8.14
C THR A 145 22.15 -3.20 -8.77
#